data_AF-A0A7X8LPB9-F1
#
_entry.id   AF-A0A7X8LPB9-F1
#
_cell.length_a   1.000
_cell.length_b   1.000
_cell.length_c   1.000
_cell.angle_alpha   90.00
_cell.angle_beta   90.00
_cell.angle_gamma   90.00
#
_symmetry.space_group_name_H-M   'P 1'
#
loop_
_entity.id
_entity.type
_entity.pdbx_description
1 polymer ?
#
loop_
_entity_poly.entity_id
_entity_poly.type
_entity_poly.pdbx_seq_one_letter_code
_entity_poly.pdbx_strand_id
1 'polypeptide(L)'
;MTKQNSADDDLLYFLKERAKELDCIYQVDELLGNQRLSWPEIFEEIVRVLPSGWQFPEFCQARIIYENQSYHTPGFFPSPLSLCSSIEVNEREVGRIEVVYTQEVPKGEEGYFLEKERKLIRTIADRIGQSILHRKMKQVMLEWNETRNTEDRGSNNEWMVIVDLLLRTDPDLLLHVCKKMINHLYWSGIKEAQDLLRELSPGWQMPFERGEVNYPSAKLPPGNIATISEKTFSLAAQHLSAVEITLRMKKWLQEQKAHFLIKAIDRIDASVGEIVDAIVRYQNIAGASNLLDHATERWLEVALMQRFLSDNLDFIRVARKYIGICSYYHIVNHLIFPEHSHGKIGGKSTGLFLAQQILKRAGQDIPLLNNIKIPKTWYITTDELTEFLHYNNLEALNQHKYKDLSEIRMDYVNIIQTMKNAKFPPGIVKSLAMALDDFGDNPLIVRSSSLLEDQMGSAFSGKYKSLFLANQGSKKQRLEDLMDAIIEVYSSVFSPDSIKYR
;
A
#
# COMPACT_ATOMS: atom_id res chain seq x y z
N MET A 1 -12.87 -38.20 19.33
CA MET A 1 -11.42 -37.95 19.12
C MET A 1 -11.01 -37.83 17.66
N THR A 2 -11.88 -38.07 16.67
CA THR A 2 -11.50 -38.08 15.23
C THR A 2 -11.77 -36.79 14.44
N LYS A 3 -12.60 -35.86 14.94
CA LYS A 3 -12.90 -34.58 14.24
C LYS A 3 -11.94 -33.42 14.57
N GLN A 4 -11.18 -33.52 15.65
CA GLN A 4 -10.24 -32.45 16.07
C GLN A 4 -8.92 -32.56 15.30
N ASN A 5 -8.45 -33.79 15.02
CA ASN A 5 -7.26 -34.02 14.20
C ASN A 5 -7.43 -33.57 12.74
N SER A 6 -8.62 -33.70 12.15
CA SER A 6 -8.81 -33.29 10.74
C SER A 6 -8.71 -31.77 10.56
N ALA A 7 -9.19 -30.98 11.51
CA ALA A 7 -9.13 -29.52 11.44
C ALA A 7 -7.71 -28.97 11.66
N ASP A 8 -6.93 -29.59 12.56
CA ASP A 8 -5.51 -29.25 12.75
C ASP A 8 -4.66 -29.69 11.54
N ASP A 9 -4.97 -30.85 10.94
CA ASP A 9 -4.31 -31.32 9.72
C ASP A 9 -4.65 -30.43 8.51
N ASP A 10 -5.91 -29.96 8.38
CA ASP A 10 -6.34 -29.02 7.34
C ASP A 10 -5.69 -27.64 7.49
N LEU A 11 -5.52 -27.16 8.73
CA LEU A 11 -4.83 -25.90 9.03
C LEU A 11 -3.32 -26.00 8.75
N LEU A 12 -2.69 -27.11 9.14
CA LEU A 12 -1.28 -27.37 8.84
C LEU A 12 -1.03 -27.52 7.34
N TYR A 13 -1.97 -28.15 6.62
CA TYR A 13 -1.96 -28.24 5.17
C TYR A 13 -2.07 -26.84 4.53
N PHE A 14 -3.04 -26.03 4.96
CA PHE A 14 -3.21 -24.66 4.48
C PHE A 14 -1.98 -23.78 4.71
N LEU A 15 -1.35 -23.88 5.89
CA LEU A 15 -0.13 -23.14 6.23
C LEU A 15 1.06 -23.58 5.38
N LYS A 16 1.20 -24.88 5.11
CA LYS A 16 2.23 -25.41 4.21
C LYS A 16 2.05 -24.92 2.78
N GLU A 17 0.83 -24.98 2.25
CA GLU A 17 0.56 -24.48 0.89
C GLU A 17 0.77 -22.96 0.80
N ARG A 18 0.45 -22.21 1.85
CA ARG A 18 0.73 -20.76 1.92
C ARG A 18 2.22 -20.44 1.99
N ALA A 19 3.00 -21.24 2.72
CA ALA A 19 4.44 -21.09 2.78
C ALA A 19 5.10 -21.35 1.42
N LYS A 20 4.67 -22.39 0.69
CA LYS A 20 5.13 -22.66 -0.68
C LYS A 20 4.83 -21.52 -1.65
N GLU A 21 3.62 -20.95 -1.58
CA GLU A 21 3.22 -19.81 -2.42
C GLU A 21 4.12 -18.60 -2.16
N LEU A 22 4.35 -18.25 -0.88
CA LEU A 22 5.17 -17.11 -0.49
C LEU A 22 6.65 -17.31 -0.84
N ASP A 23 7.20 -18.50 -0.60
CA ASP A 23 8.58 -18.83 -0.95
C ASP A 23 8.79 -18.77 -2.47
N CYS A 24 7.84 -19.26 -3.26
CA CYS A 24 7.89 -19.16 -4.73
C CYS A 24 7.87 -17.70 -5.21
N ILE A 25 6.98 -16.87 -4.66
CA ILE A 25 6.93 -15.43 -4.99
C ILE A 25 8.25 -14.74 -4.58
N TYR A 26 8.78 -15.05 -3.40
CA TYR A 26 10.02 -14.46 -2.90
C TYR A 26 11.21 -14.81 -3.79
N GLN A 27 11.36 -16.08 -4.17
CA GLN A 27 12.43 -16.52 -5.07
C GLN A 27 12.32 -15.89 -6.46
N VAL A 28 11.10 -15.78 -7.00
CA VAL A 28 10.86 -15.08 -8.26
C VAL A 28 11.23 -13.60 -8.14
N ASP A 29 10.83 -12.93 -7.06
CA ASP A 29 11.19 -11.53 -6.82
C ASP A 29 12.70 -11.31 -6.68
N GLU A 30 13.41 -12.22 -6.01
CA GLU A 30 14.87 -12.19 -5.88
C GLU A 30 15.55 -12.29 -7.25
N LEU A 31 15.09 -13.22 -8.10
CA LEU A 31 15.57 -13.39 -9.48
C LEU A 31 15.27 -12.15 -10.34
N LEU A 32 14.05 -11.60 -10.24
CA LEU A 32 13.66 -10.39 -10.97
C LEU A 32 14.44 -9.14 -10.49
N GLY A 33 14.77 -9.07 -9.20
CA GLY A 33 15.58 -8.01 -8.60
C GLY A 33 17.07 -8.10 -8.93
N ASN A 34 17.58 -9.26 -9.39
CA ASN A 34 18.99 -9.47 -9.68
C ASN A 34 19.42 -8.84 -11.01
N GLN A 35 19.95 -7.62 -10.94
CA GLN A 35 20.35 -6.81 -12.09
C GLN A 35 21.57 -7.35 -12.87
N ARG A 36 22.23 -8.41 -12.40
CA ARG A 36 23.38 -9.01 -13.09
C ARG A 36 23.00 -10.08 -14.10
N LEU A 37 21.81 -10.66 -13.97
CA LEU A 37 21.32 -11.72 -14.85
C LEU A 37 20.56 -11.15 -16.04
N SER A 38 20.75 -11.78 -17.20
CA SER A 38 20.00 -11.51 -18.42
C SER A 38 18.58 -12.11 -18.35
N TRP A 39 17.67 -11.64 -19.20
CA TRP A 39 16.30 -12.20 -19.26
C TRP A 39 16.25 -13.70 -19.55
N PRO A 40 17.05 -14.25 -20.49
CA PRO A 40 17.13 -15.69 -20.69
C PRO A 40 17.49 -16.47 -19.42
N GLU A 41 18.53 -16.03 -18.70
CA GLU A 41 18.97 -16.67 -17.45
C GLU A 41 17.90 -16.57 -16.36
N ILE A 42 17.23 -15.43 -16.25
CA ILE A 42 16.12 -15.24 -15.31
C ILE A 42 14.96 -16.16 -15.63
N PHE A 43 14.58 -16.30 -16.92
CA PHE A 43 13.49 -17.18 -17.30
C PHE A 43 13.84 -18.65 -17.08
N GLU A 44 15.08 -19.07 -17.32
CA GLU A 44 15.54 -20.44 -17.00
C GLU A 44 15.43 -20.74 -15.50
N GLU A 45 15.82 -19.81 -14.64
CA GLU A 45 15.74 -19.99 -13.19
C GLU A 45 14.30 -19.90 -12.67
N ILE A 46 13.48 -18.96 -13.17
CA ILE A 46 12.06 -18.86 -12.79
C ILE A 46 11.32 -20.16 -13.13
N VAL A 47 11.57 -20.73 -14.30
CA VAL A 47 10.93 -21.98 -14.74
C VAL A 47 11.30 -23.16 -13.82
N ARG A 48 12.48 -23.16 -13.19
CA ARG A 48 12.87 -24.17 -12.20
C ARG A 48 12.22 -23.96 -10.84
N VAL A 49 11.96 -22.71 -10.47
CA VAL A 49 11.32 -22.34 -9.21
C VAL A 49 9.81 -22.56 -9.24
N LEU A 50 9.15 -22.28 -10.36
CA LEU A 50 7.69 -22.34 -10.51
C LEU A 50 7.05 -23.63 -9.94
N PRO A 51 7.54 -24.85 -10.25
CA PRO A 51 6.97 -26.08 -9.72
C PRO A 51 6.84 -26.14 -8.19
N SER A 52 7.73 -25.49 -7.45
CA SER A 52 7.72 -25.49 -5.98
C SER A 52 6.51 -24.80 -5.35
N GLY A 53 5.87 -23.88 -6.08
CA GLY A 53 4.69 -23.13 -5.63
C GLY A 53 3.34 -23.83 -5.87
N TRP A 54 3.34 -25.00 -6.51
CA TRP A 54 2.13 -25.77 -6.82
C TRP A 54 1.91 -26.92 -5.84
N GLN A 55 0.68 -27.42 -5.79
CA GLN A 55 0.25 -28.48 -4.88
C GLN A 55 1.08 -29.76 -5.05
N PHE A 56 1.43 -30.11 -6.29
CA PHE A 56 2.23 -31.29 -6.63
C PHE A 56 3.52 -30.94 -7.40
N PRO A 57 4.57 -30.43 -6.71
CA PRO A 57 5.80 -29.98 -7.37
C PRO A 57 6.50 -31.06 -8.20
N GLU A 58 6.43 -32.33 -7.77
CA GLU A 58 7.10 -33.46 -8.42
C GLU A 58 6.53 -33.80 -9.82
N PHE A 59 5.26 -33.44 -10.06
CA PHE A 59 4.58 -33.68 -11.33
C PHE A 59 4.38 -32.40 -12.14
N CYS A 60 4.78 -31.26 -11.57
CA CYS A 60 4.59 -29.93 -12.12
C CYS A 60 5.77 -29.54 -13.02
N GLN A 61 5.48 -29.14 -14.25
CA GLN A 61 6.45 -28.61 -15.19
C GLN A 61 6.00 -27.24 -15.67
N ALA A 62 6.95 -26.35 -15.92
CA ALA A 62 6.67 -24.98 -16.32
C ALA A 62 7.34 -24.63 -17.64
N ARG A 63 6.72 -23.68 -18.36
CA ARG A 63 7.20 -23.10 -19.60
C ARG A 63 6.90 -21.61 -19.62
N ILE A 64 7.90 -20.80 -19.99
CA ILE A 64 7.74 -19.37 -20.28
C ILE A 64 8.04 -19.17 -21.76
N ILE A 65 7.17 -18.46 -22.47
CA ILE A 65 7.39 -18.03 -23.85
C ILE A 65 7.50 -16.52 -23.85
N TYR A 66 8.60 -15.97 -24.38
CA TYR A 66 8.87 -14.54 -24.48
C TYR A 66 9.53 -14.21 -25.82
N GLU A 67 8.98 -13.25 -26.58
CA GLU A 67 9.52 -12.80 -27.89
C GLU A 67 9.99 -13.94 -28.82
N ASN A 68 9.15 -14.98 -29.01
CA ASN A 68 9.43 -16.21 -29.80
C ASN A 68 10.49 -17.19 -29.24
N GLN A 69 10.98 -16.99 -28.02
CA GLN A 69 11.84 -17.95 -27.33
C GLN A 69 11.06 -18.68 -26.22
N SER A 70 11.30 -19.98 -26.09
CA SER A 70 10.66 -20.82 -25.07
C SER A 70 11.68 -21.33 -24.06
N TYR A 71 11.40 -21.10 -22.79
CA TYR A 71 12.16 -21.55 -21.63
C TYR A 71 11.32 -22.57 -20.89
N HIS A 72 11.83 -23.77 -20.62
CA HIS A 72 11.04 -24.85 -20.03
C HIS A 72 11.87 -25.71 -19.08
N THR A 73 11.21 -26.40 -18.16
CA THR A 73 11.87 -27.38 -17.31
C THR A 73 12.40 -28.56 -18.16
N PRO A 74 13.47 -29.25 -17.71
CA PRO A 74 13.94 -30.44 -18.39
C PRO A 74 12.82 -31.50 -18.51
N GLY A 75 12.57 -32.01 -19.72
CA GLY A 75 11.54 -33.00 -19.96
C GLY A 75 10.11 -32.46 -20.09
N PHE A 76 9.94 -31.17 -20.38
CA PHE A 76 8.63 -30.55 -20.63
C PHE A 76 7.86 -31.24 -21.77
N PHE A 77 6.61 -31.66 -21.51
CA PHE A 77 5.68 -32.05 -22.55
C PHE A 77 4.28 -31.46 -22.33
N PRO A 78 3.56 -31.03 -23.40
CA PRO A 78 2.21 -30.49 -23.27
C PRO A 78 1.26 -31.54 -22.68
N SER A 79 0.45 -31.12 -21.71
CA SER A 79 -0.57 -31.96 -21.07
C SER A 79 -1.93 -31.25 -21.14
N PRO A 80 -3.06 -31.99 -21.26
CA PRO A 80 -4.39 -31.40 -21.12
C PRO A 80 -4.62 -30.77 -19.74
N LEU A 81 -3.83 -31.14 -18.73
CA LEU A 81 -3.81 -30.52 -17.41
C LEU A 81 -2.85 -29.32 -17.40
N SER A 82 -3.27 -28.22 -18.02
CA SER A 82 -2.47 -26.99 -18.16
C SER A 82 -3.16 -25.76 -17.54
N LEU A 83 -2.34 -24.85 -17.03
CA LEU A 83 -2.72 -23.54 -16.53
C LEU A 83 -1.82 -22.49 -17.20
N CYS A 84 -2.42 -21.47 -17.81
CA CYS A 84 -1.70 -20.44 -18.55
C CYS A 84 -2.05 -19.04 -18.03
N SER A 85 -1.07 -18.14 -18.04
CA SER A 85 -1.26 -16.70 -17.84
C SER A 85 -0.41 -15.92 -18.84
N SER A 86 -1.01 -14.94 -19.50
CA SER A 86 -0.30 -14.03 -20.39
C SER A 86 0.60 -13.08 -19.59
N ILE A 87 1.81 -12.82 -20.11
CA ILE A 87 2.72 -11.80 -19.60
C ILE A 87 2.42 -10.53 -20.41
N GLU A 88 1.85 -9.54 -19.74
CA GLU A 88 1.45 -8.29 -20.36
C GLU A 88 2.40 -7.16 -19.94
N VAL A 89 2.82 -6.36 -20.92
CA VAL A 89 3.53 -5.10 -20.70
C VAL A 89 2.72 -4.02 -21.43
N ASN A 90 2.10 -3.12 -20.67
CA ASN A 90 1.21 -2.05 -21.17
C ASN A 90 0.07 -2.59 -22.04
N GLU A 91 -0.68 -3.57 -21.52
CA GLU A 91 -1.85 -4.19 -22.19
C GLU A 91 -1.50 -4.89 -23.53
N ARG A 92 -0.21 -5.11 -23.80
CA ARG A 92 0.27 -5.94 -24.91
C ARG A 92 0.85 -7.23 -24.36
N GLU A 93 0.37 -8.35 -24.88
CA GLU A 93 0.93 -9.68 -24.60
C GLU A 93 2.32 -9.78 -25.23
N VAL A 94 3.35 -9.79 -24.37
CA VAL A 94 4.77 -9.95 -24.77
C VAL A 94 5.25 -11.39 -24.60
N GLY A 95 4.47 -12.21 -23.90
CA GLY A 95 4.78 -13.59 -23.62
C GLY A 95 3.67 -14.29 -22.85
N ARG A 96 3.91 -15.53 -22.43
CA ARG A 96 3.00 -16.30 -21.57
C ARG A 96 3.75 -17.26 -20.67
N ILE A 97 3.20 -17.51 -19.49
CA ILE A 97 3.63 -18.55 -18.56
C ILE A 97 2.61 -19.68 -18.65
N GLU A 98 3.11 -20.91 -18.69
CA GLU A 98 2.32 -22.12 -18.71
C GLU A 98 2.89 -23.10 -17.67
N VAL A 99 1.99 -23.72 -16.92
CA VAL A 99 2.30 -24.75 -15.94
C VAL A 99 1.43 -25.97 -16.24
N VAL A 100 2.03 -27.16 -16.23
CA VAL A 100 1.39 -28.42 -16.60
C VAL A 100 1.66 -29.51 -15.57
N TYR A 101 0.65 -30.37 -15.36
CA TYR A 101 0.84 -31.63 -14.63
C TYR A 101 1.07 -32.80 -15.59
N THR A 102 2.16 -33.53 -15.35
CA THR A 102 2.65 -34.63 -16.20
C THR A 102 2.01 -35.98 -15.90
N GLN A 103 1.35 -36.12 -14.75
CA GLN A 103 0.65 -37.32 -14.30
C GLN A 103 -0.80 -36.99 -13.91
N GLU A 104 -1.64 -38.01 -13.77
CA GLU A 104 -3.01 -37.83 -13.25
C GLU A 104 -2.94 -37.39 -11.78
N VAL A 105 -3.31 -36.13 -11.53
CA VAL A 105 -3.44 -35.57 -10.19
C VAL A 105 -4.90 -35.64 -9.72
N PRO A 106 -5.16 -35.82 -8.41
CA PRO A 106 -6.51 -35.90 -7.88
C PRO A 106 -7.33 -34.64 -8.22
N LYS A 107 -8.56 -34.82 -8.71
CA LYS A 107 -9.47 -33.71 -8.99
C LYS A 107 -10.18 -33.28 -7.70
N GLY A 108 -9.92 -32.06 -7.24
CA GLY A 108 -10.63 -31.43 -6.12
C GLY A 108 -11.97 -30.81 -6.55
N GLU A 109 -12.66 -30.17 -5.60
CA GLU A 109 -13.91 -29.45 -5.88
C GLU A 109 -13.73 -28.27 -6.86
N GLU A 110 -12.54 -27.65 -6.88
CA GLU A 110 -12.18 -26.50 -7.75
C GLU A 110 -11.52 -26.91 -9.10
N GLY A 111 -11.39 -28.21 -9.36
CA GLY A 111 -10.70 -28.76 -10.53
C GLY A 111 -9.31 -29.33 -10.21
N TYR A 112 -8.40 -29.32 -11.21
CA TYR A 112 -7.03 -29.84 -11.06
C TYR A 112 -6.03 -28.80 -10.53
N PHE A 113 -6.40 -27.52 -10.56
CA PHE A 113 -5.62 -26.42 -10.02
C PHE A 113 -6.49 -25.63 -9.04
N LEU A 114 -5.93 -25.26 -7.89
CA LEU A 114 -6.59 -24.47 -6.86
C LEU A 114 -6.75 -23.01 -7.30
N GLU A 115 -7.75 -22.30 -6.77
CA GLU A 115 -7.94 -20.87 -7.10
C GLU A 115 -6.70 -20.02 -6.71
N LYS A 116 -6.00 -20.43 -5.64
CA LYS A 116 -4.74 -19.82 -5.22
C LYS A 116 -3.62 -19.99 -6.24
N GLU A 117 -3.52 -21.15 -6.91
CA GLU A 117 -2.51 -21.39 -7.94
C GLU A 117 -2.78 -20.55 -9.20
N ARG A 118 -4.07 -20.34 -9.54
CA ARG A 118 -4.49 -19.42 -10.60
C ARG A 118 -4.10 -17.98 -10.28
N LYS A 119 -4.24 -17.58 -9.02
CA LYS A 119 -3.80 -16.26 -8.54
C LYS A 119 -2.28 -16.13 -8.53
N LEU A 120 -1.56 -17.19 -8.16
CA LEU A 120 -0.10 -17.24 -8.12
C LEU A 120 0.50 -17.04 -9.52
N ILE A 121 0.08 -17.81 -10.52
CA ILE A 121 0.60 -17.68 -11.90
C ILE A 121 0.33 -16.29 -12.50
N ARG A 122 -0.84 -15.71 -12.22
CA ARG A 122 -1.17 -14.35 -12.65
C ARG A 122 -0.26 -13.32 -11.96
N THR A 123 -0.07 -13.45 -10.65
CA THR A 123 0.82 -12.57 -9.88
C THR A 123 2.26 -12.62 -10.39
N ILE A 124 2.75 -13.82 -10.73
CA ILE A 124 4.09 -14.00 -11.30
C ILE A 124 4.18 -13.37 -12.69
N ALA A 125 3.17 -13.57 -13.55
CA ALA A 125 3.12 -12.95 -14.87
C ALA A 125 3.14 -11.41 -14.79
N ASP A 126 2.36 -10.84 -13.87
CA ASP A 126 2.33 -9.39 -13.62
C ASP A 126 3.69 -8.87 -13.13
N ARG A 127 4.35 -9.59 -12.22
CA ARG A 127 5.68 -9.22 -11.69
C ARG A 127 6.77 -9.27 -12.76
N ILE A 128 6.74 -10.28 -13.62
CA ILE A 128 7.63 -10.38 -14.78
C ILE A 128 7.39 -9.18 -15.72
N GLY A 129 6.13 -8.89 -16.06
CA GLY A 129 5.79 -7.73 -16.90
C GLY A 129 6.29 -6.40 -16.33
N GLN A 130 6.05 -6.16 -15.04
CA GLN A 130 6.52 -4.95 -14.35
C GLN A 130 8.05 -4.86 -14.32
N SER A 131 8.75 -5.97 -14.12
CA SER A 131 10.21 -6.00 -14.06
C SER A 131 10.86 -5.78 -15.43
N ILE A 132 10.25 -6.30 -16.49
CA ILE A 132 10.65 -6.02 -17.88
C ILE A 132 10.55 -4.52 -18.16
N LEU A 133 9.44 -3.89 -17.78
CA LEU A 133 9.24 -2.45 -17.92
C LEU A 133 10.30 -1.66 -17.12
N HIS A 134 10.53 -2.04 -15.86
CA HIS A 134 11.49 -1.37 -14.99
C HIS A 134 12.92 -1.43 -15.51
N ARG A 135 13.39 -2.60 -15.98
CA ARG A 135 14.74 -2.73 -16.54
C ARG A 135 14.89 -2.01 -17.88
N LYS A 136 13.87 -2.05 -18.75
CA LYS A 136 13.87 -1.26 -19.99
C LYS A 136 14.01 0.24 -19.70
N MET A 137 13.27 0.77 -18.71
CA MET A 137 13.43 2.16 -18.27
C MET A 137 14.83 2.45 -17.71
N LYS A 138 15.39 1.55 -16.89
CA LYS A 138 16.70 1.74 -16.27
C LYS A 138 17.86 1.68 -17.27
N GLN A 139 17.81 0.75 -18.23
CA GLN A 139 18.82 0.63 -19.28
C GLN A 139 18.85 1.87 -20.15
N VAL A 140 17.68 2.40 -20.52
CA VAL A 140 17.61 3.67 -21.23
C VAL A 140 18.16 4.82 -20.38
N MET A 141 17.87 4.87 -19.08
CA MET A 141 18.45 5.90 -18.19
C MET A 141 19.98 5.77 -18.01
N LEU A 142 20.54 4.56 -18.09
CA LEU A 142 21.98 4.30 -17.95
C LEU A 142 22.76 4.64 -19.22
N GLU A 143 22.25 4.25 -20.40
CA GLU A 143 22.80 4.62 -21.71
C GLU A 143 22.87 6.15 -21.87
N TRP A 144 21.96 6.89 -21.21
CA TRP A 144 21.92 8.35 -21.17
C TRP A 144 22.89 8.98 -20.16
N ASN A 145 23.30 8.25 -19.11
CA ASN A 145 24.30 8.74 -18.16
C ASN A 145 25.72 8.52 -18.68
N GLU A 146 25.98 7.48 -19.47
CA GLU A 146 27.29 7.21 -20.08
C GLU A 146 27.58 8.13 -21.28
N THR A 147 26.55 8.54 -22.03
CA THR A 147 26.66 9.56 -23.11
C THR A 147 26.96 10.98 -22.60
N ARG A 148 27.12 11.18 -21.28
CA ARG A 148 27.57 12.45 -20.69
C ARG A 148 29.08 12.69 -20.78
N ASN A 149 29.88 11.66 -21.07
CA ASN A 149 31.35 11.76 -21.08
C ASN A 149 31.97 11.96 -22.49
N THR A 150 31.16 11.99 -23.54
CA THR A 150 31.60 12.38 -24.88
C THR A 150 30.90 13.66 -25.30
N GLU A 151 31.71 14.64 -25.63
CA GLU A 151 31.39 16.06 -25.77
C GLU A 151 30.24 16.39 -26.75
N ASP A 152 29.52 17.45 -26.37
CA ASP A 152 29.03 18.51 -27.25
C ASP A 152 28.10 18.12 -28.42
N ARG A 153 27.02 17.38 -28.11
CA ARG A 153 25.80 17.42 -28.92
C ARG A 153 24.59 17.81 -28.08
N GLY A 154 24.44 19.12 -27.91
CA GLY A 154 23.16 19.82 -27.81
C GLY A 154 22.13 19.29 -26.81
N SER A 155 22.06 19.96 -25.67
CA SER A 155 20.95 19.94 -24.70
C SER A 155 19.53 20.25 -25.28
N ASN A 156 19.38 20.29 -26.62
CA ASN A 156 18.15 20.70 -27.31
C ASN A 156 17.15 19.55 -27.58
N ASN A 157 17.57 18.29 -27.51
CA ASN A 157 16.72 17.17 -27.93
C ASN A 157 16.32 16.20 -26.80
N GLU A 158 16.70 16.45 -25.54
CA GLU A 158 16.38 15.54 -24.42
C GLU A 158 14.87 15.26 -24.30
N TRP A 159 14.03 16.30 -24.38
CA TRP A 159 12.58 16.14 -24.29
C TRP A 159 12.00 15.33 -25.47
N MET A 160 12.57 15.45 -26.68
CA MET A 160 12.09 14.71 -27.86
C MET A 160 12.25 13.20 -27.66
N VAL A 161 13.37 12.78 -27.06
CA VAL A 161 13.61 11.37 -26.79
C VAL A 161 12.73 10.88 -25.63
N ILE A 162 12.44 11.71 -24.62
CA ILE A 162 11.44 11.38 -23.59
C ILE A 162 10.07 11.14 -24.23
N VAL A 163 9.65 12.00 -25.17
CA VAL A 163 8.37 11.84 -25.88
C VAL A 163 8.35 10.56 -26.73
N ASP A 164 9.38 10.29 -27.55
CA ASP A 164 9.44 9.08 -28.38
C ASP A 164 9.46 7.80 -27.52
N LEU A 165 10.18 7.82 -26.40
CA LEU A 165 10.18 6.71 -25.45
C LEU A 165 8.78 6.49 -24.87
N LEU A 166 8.16 7.53 -24.31
CA LEU A 166 6.82 7.42 -23.72
C LEU A 166 5.78 7.01 -24.77
N LEU A 167 5.92 7.45 -26.02
CA LEU A 167 5.03 7.04 -27.12
C LEU A 167 5.09 5.53 -27.39
N ARG A 168 6.25 4.89 -27.14
CA ARG A 168 6.45 3.44 -27.33
C ARG A 168 6.22 2.64 -26.05
N THR A 169 6.45 3.24 -24.88
CA THR A 169 6.45 2.52 -23.60
C THR A 169 5.30 2.84 -22.68
N ASP A 170 4.67 4.02 -22.76
CA ASP A 170 3.58 4.41 -21.86
C ASP A 170 2.76 5.58 -22.45
N PRO A 171 1.83 5.29 -23.38
CA PRO A 171 1.04 6.31 -24.07
C PRO A 171 0.09 7.07 -23.14
N ASP A 172 -0.34 6.48 -22.03
CA ASP A 172 -1.20 7.15 -21.05
C ASP A 172 -0.42 8.17 -20.21
N LEU A 173 0.80 7.83 -19.80
CA LEU A 173 1.71 8.77 -19.17
C LEU A 173 2.07 9.92 -20.13
N LEU A 174 2.31 9.61 -21.42
CA LEU A 174 2.51 10.64 -22.43
C LEU A 174 1.30 11.57 -22.53
N LEU A 175 0.08 11.02 -22.59
CA LEU A 175 -1.15 11.82 -22.65
C LEU A 175 -1.30 12.72 -21.42
N HIS A 176 -0.94 12.23 -20.23
CA HIS A 176 -0.93 13.02 -19.00
C HIS A 176 0.05 14.19 -19.08
N VAL A 177 1.29 13.94 -19.53
CA VAL A 177 2.33 14.96 -19.71
C VAL A 177 1.90 15.98 -20.78
N CYS A 178 1.30 15.55 -21.89
CA CYS A 178 0.75 16.42 -22.93
C CYS A 178 -0.34 17.34 -22.36
N LYS A 179 -1.30 16.82 -21.59
CA LYS A 179 -2.33 17.62 -20.92
C LYS A 179 -1.73 18.71 -20.02
N LYS A 180 -0.75 18.35 -19.20
CA LYS A 180 -0.04 19.29 -18.32
C LYS A 180 0.71 20.36 -19.12
N MET A 181 1.35 19.98 -20.23
CA MET A 181 2.04 20.91 -21.14
C MET A 181 1.07 21.90 -21.78
N ILE A 182 -0.03 21.43 -22.37
CA ILE A 182 -1.02 22.30 -23.02
C ILE A 182 -1.61 23.29 -22.00
N ASN A 183 -1.99 22.82 -20.81
CA ASN A 183 -2.50 23.69 -19.74
C ASN A 183 -1.48 24.75 -19.33
N HIS A 184 -0.20 24.38 -19.26
CA HIS A 184 0.88 25.31 -18.94
C HIS A 184 1.06 26.38 -20.04
N LEU A 185 1.07 25.98 -21.32
CA LEU A 185 1.16 26.91 -22.45
C LEU A 185 -0.04 27.87 -22.49
N TYR A 186 -1.24 27.35 -22.23
CA TYR A 186 -2.46 28.15 -22.18
C TYR A 186 -2.42 29.21 -21.06
N TRP A 187 -2.05 28.82 -19.83
CA TRP A 187 -1.90 29.77 -18.72
C TRP A 187 -0.74 30.77 -18.92
N SER A 188 0.21 30.44 -19.79
CA SER A 188 1.28 31.36 -20.20
C SER A 188 0.85 32.36 -21.28
N GLY A 189 -0.42 32.30 -21.74
CA GLY A 189 -1.02 33.25 -22.68
C GLY A 189 -0.96 32.84 -24.16
N ILE A 190 -0.56 31.61 -24.48
CA ILE A 190 -0.45 31.12 -25.86
C ILE A 190 -1.84 30.67 -26.34
N LYS A 191 -2.38 31.36 -27.34
CA LYS A 191 -3.77 31.14 -27.81
C LYS A 191 -3.91 29.85 -28.61
N GLU A 192 -2.86 29.45 -29.32
CA GLU A 192 -2.75 28.21 -30.10
C GLU A 192 -2.89 26.97 -29.21
N ALA A 193 -2.55 27.06 -27.92
CA ALA A 193 -2.76 25.99 -26.95
C ALA A 193 -4.26 25.71 -26.72
N GLN A 194 -5.14 26.69 -26.95
CA GLN A 194 -6.59 26.53 -26.81
C GLN A 194 -7.16 25.53 -27.83
N ASP A 195 -6.66 25.53 -29.06
CA ASP A 195 -7.11 24.61 -30.10
C ASP A 195 -6.66 23.17 -29.83
N LEU A 196 -5.44 23.01 -29.31
CA LEU A 196 -4.97 21.70 -28.84
C LEU A 196 -5.78 21.17 -27.66
N LEU A 197 -6.19 22.06 -26.75
CA LEU A 197 -7.03 21.69 -25.61
C LEU A 197 -8.44 21.27 -26.06
N ARG A 198 -8.97 21.87 -27.14
CA ARG A 198 -10.23 21.42 -27.78
C ARG A 198 -10.10 20.06 -28.44
N GLU A 199 -9.00 19.79 -29.15
CA GLU A 199 -8.74 18.48 -29.75
C GLU A 199 -8.58 17.38 -28.68
N LEU A 200 -7.99 17.72 -27.53
CA LEU A 200 -7.73 16.79 -26.44
C LEU A 200 -8.93 16.64 -25.49
N SER A 201 -9.80 17.65 -25.39
CA SER A 201 -10.99 17.67 -24.54
C SER A 201 -12.08 18.54 -25.15
N PRO A 202 -12.94 17.99 -26.04
CA PRO A 202 -13.90 18.80 -26.80
C PRO A 202 -14.99 19.45 -25.92
N GLY A 203 -15.14 19.02 -24.66
CA GLY A 203 -16.04 19.61 -23.68
C GLY A 203 -15.59 20.95 -23.10
N TRP A 204 -14.37 21.42 -23.39
CA TRP A 204 -13.79 22.61 -22.75
C TRP A 204 -14.43 23.94 -23.16
N GLN A 205 -15.20 23.98 -24.26
CA GLN A 205 -15.92 25.15 -24.73
C GLN A 205 -17.41 25.19 -24.36
N MET A 206 -17.95 24.16 -23.70
CA MET A 206 -19.34 24.24 -23.24
C MET A 206 -19.40 25.30 -22.14
N PRO A 207 -20.08 26.45 -22.37
CA PRO A 207 -20.14 27.51 -21.38
C PRO A 207 -20.77 26.96 -20.10
N PHE A 208 -20.10 27.13 -18.96
CA PHE A 208 -20.64 26.85 -17.63
C PHE A 208 -21.77 27.83 -17.23
N GLU A 209 -22.46 28.43 -18.20
CA GLU A 209 -23.53 29.41 -18.00
C GLU A 209 -24.91 28.75 -17.79
N ARG A 210 -25.06 27.49 -18.17
CA ARG A 210 -26.20 26.66 -17.78
C ARG A 210 -25.67 25.59 -16.85
N GLY A 211 -26.16 25.54 -15.62
CA GLY A 211 -25.75 24.57 -14.60
C GLY A 211 -25.80 23.12 -15.09
N GLU A 212 -25.30 22.21 -14.25
CA GLU A 212 -25.20 20.78 -14.58
C GLU A 212 -26.51 20.25 -15.19
N VAL A 213 -26.43 19.82 -16.45
CA VAL A 213 -27.57 19.24 -17.14
C VAL A 213 -27.72 17.82 -16.60
N ASN A 214 -28.85 17.52 -15.96
CA ASN A 214 -29.13 16.19 -15.40
C ASN A 214 -29.54 15.19 -16.50
N TYR A 215 -28.67 15.02 -17.50
CA TYR A 215 -28.86 14.12 -18.64
C TYR A 215 -27.51 13.53 -19.07
N PRO A 216 -27.43 12.22 -19.43
CA PRO A 216 -26.19 11.60 -19.88
C PRO A 216 -25.61 12.25 -21.16
N SER A 217 -24.42 12.83 -21.08
CA SER A 217 -23.70 13.35 -22.25
C SER A 217 -23.15 12.22 -23.12
N ALA A 218 -23.11 12.43 -24.44
CA ALA A 218 -22.53 11.46 -25.38
C ALA A 218 -21.02 11.27 -25.15
N LYS A 219 -20.54 10.03 -25.27
CA LYS A 219 -19.11 9.72 -25.26
C LYS A 219 -18.46 10.29 -26.52
N LEU A 220 -17.44 11.13 -26.36
CA LEU A 220 -16.64 11.65 -27.47
C LEU A 220 -15.41 10.75 -27.67
N PRO A 221 -15.03 10.45 -28.92
CA PRO A 221 -13.88 9.61 -29.19
C PRO A 221 -12.58 10.30 -28.74
N PRO A 222 -11.65 9.57 -28.09
CA PRO A 222 -10.34 10.13 -27.75
C PRO A 222 -9.57 10.47 -29.03
N GLY A 223 -8.94 11.65 -29.08
CA GLY A 223 -8.09 12.03 -30.21
C GLY A 223 -6.82 11.16 -30.30
N ASN A 224 -6.19 11.14 -31.47
CA ASN A 224 -4.97 10.36 -31.70
C ASN A 224 -3.79 10.92 -30.88
N ILE A 225 -3.32 10.14 -29.89
CA ILE A 225 -2.26 10.52 -28.94
C ILE A 225 -0.98 10.92 -29.66
N ALA A 226 -0.59 10.23 -30.74
CA ALA A 226 0.62 10.53 -31.48
C ALA A 226 0.55 11.94 -32.09
N THR A 227 -0.55 12.24 -32.79
CA THR A 227 -0.78 13.55 -33.42
C THR A 227 -0.88 14.67 -32.38
N ILE A 228 -1.54 14.40 -31.25
CA ILE A 228 -1.66 15.36 -30.15
C ILE A 228 -0.30 15.64 -29.52
N SER A 229 0.51 14.61 -29.28
CA SER A 229 1.84 14.76 -28.67
C SER A 229 2.78 15.58 -29.57
N GLU A 230 2.81 15.28 -30.87
CA GLU A 230 3.63 16.00 -31.85
C GLU A 230 3.25 17.49 -31.90
N LYS A 231 1.95 17.79 -32.04
CA LYS A 231 1.48 19.18 -32.04
C LYS A 231 1.77 19.90 -30.72
N THR A 232 1.57 19.23 -29.59
CA THR A 232 1.79 19.80 -28.24
C THR A 232 3.22 20.24 -28.05
N PHE A 233 4.18 19.35 -28.34
CA PHE A 233 5.57 19.67 -28.09
C PHE A 233 6.21 20.49 -29.22
N SER A 234 5.69 20.43 -30.45
CA SER A 234 6.04 21.39 -31.50
C SER A 234 5.66 22.82 -31.09
N LEU A 235 4.45 23.01 -30.54
CA LEU A 235 4.03 24.30 -29.99
C LEU A 235 4.89 24.70 -28.77
N ALA A 236 5.18 23.77 -27.86
CA ALA A 236 6.05 24.04 -26.72
C ALA A 236 7.44 24.51 -27.17
N ALA A 237 8.04 23.87 -28.18
CA ALA A 237 9.36 24.19 -28.71
C ALA A 237 9.44 25.56 -29.40
N GLN A 238 8.30 26.09 -29.87
CA GLN A 238 8.25 27.44 -30.44
C GLN A 238 8.28 28.55 -29.38
N HIS A 239 7.86 28.25 -28.14
CA HIS A 239 7.68 29.25 -27.09
C HIS A 239 8.56 29.03 -25.84
N LEU A 240 9.10 27.83 -25.65
CA LEU A 240 9.93 27.46 -24.49
C LEU A 240 11.29 26.94 -24.96
N SER A 241 12.32 27.15 -24.13
CA SER A 241 13.63 26.53 -24.36
C SER A 241 13.55 25.01 -24.16
N ALA A 242 14.38 24.26 -24.88
CA ALA A 242 14.44 22.81 -24.74
C ALA A 242 14.79 22.35 -23.31
N VAL A 243 15.61 23.13 -22.59
CA VAL A 243 15.94 22.90 -21.18
C VAL A 243 14.70 23.01 -20.30
N GLU A 244 13.87 24.02 -20.55
CA GLU A 244 12.65 24.27 -19.76
C GLU A 244 11.57 23.23 -20.01
N ILE A 245 11.38 22.80 -21.27
CA ILE A 245 10.49 21.68 -21.61
C ILE A 245 10.94 20.42 -20.87
N THR A 246 12.23 20.11 -20.93
CA THR A 246 12.81 18.93 -20.29
C THR A 246 12.65 18.96 -18.77
N LEU A 247 12.91 20.11 -18.13
CA LEU A 247 12.74 20.26 -16.69
C LEU A 247 11.29 20.04 -16.25
N ARG A 248 10.32 20.60 -17.01
CA ARG A 248 8.89 20.43 -16.73
C ARG A 248 8.43 18.99 -16.93
N MET A 249 8.85 18.34 -18.01
CA MET A 249 8.58 16.92 -18.23
C MET A 249 9.15 16.05 -17.12
N LYS A 250 10.40 16.27 -16.71
CA LYS A 250 11.03 15.56 -15.59
C LYS A 250 10.24 15.76 -14.29
N LYS A 251 9.77 16.98 -14.01
CA LYS A 251 8.90 17.26 -12.86
C LYS A 251 7.59 16.46 -12.92
N TRP A 252 6.85 16.49 -14.04
CA TRP A 252 5.58 15.77 -14.15
C TRP A 252 5.74 14.24 -14.15
N LEU A 253 6.84 13.72 -14.70
CA LEU A 253 7.19 12.30 -14.59
C LEU A 253 7.53 11.90 -13.15
N GLN A 254 8.14 12.80 -12.37
CA GLN A 254 8.37 12.58 -10.94
C GLN A 254 7.08 12.69 -10.12
N GLU A 255 6.16 13.60 -10.45
CA GLU A 255 4.82 13.65 -9.84
C GLU A 255 4.09 12.30 -10.01
N GLN A 256 4.26 11.64 -11.15
CA GLN A 256 3.72 10.31 -11.43
C GLN A 256 4.36 9.20 -10.59
N LYS A 257 5.57 9.41 -10.06
CA LYS A 257 6.12 8.48 -9.06
C LYS A 257 5.31 8.49 -7.77
N ALA A 258 4.57 9.55 -7.43
CA ALA A 258 3.65 9.51 -6.28
C ALA A 258 2.34 8.77 -6.59
N HIS A 259 2.11 8.38 -7.84
CA HIS A 259 0.85 7.76 -8.27
C HIS A 259 0.57 6.43 -7.57
N PHE A 260 1.59 5.64 -7.21
CA PHE A 260 1.38 4.41 -6.45
C PHE A 260 0.82 4.70 -5.05
N LEU A 261 1.21 5.82 -4.41
CA LEU A 261 0.69 6.21 -3.11
C LEU A 261 -0.77 6.66 -3.24
N ILE A 262 -1.08 7.45 -4.27
CA ILE A 262 -2.45 7.85 -4.59
C ILE A 262 -3.32 6.62 -4.83
N LYS A 263 -2.88 5.71 -5.70
CA LYS A 263 -3.61 4.48 -6.02
C LYS A 263 -3.83 3.58 -4.80
N ALA A 264 -2.83 3.45 -3.93
CA ALA A 264 -2.96 2.68 -2.70
C ALA A 264 -3.98 3.29 -1.74
N ILE A 265 -3.98 4.62 -1.57
CA ILE A 265 -4.87 5.30 -0.62
C ILE A 265 -6.31 5.41 -1.15
N ASP A 266 -6.47 5.63 -2.46
CA ASP A 266 -7.78 5.80 -3.13
C ASP A 266 -8.57 4.50 -3.20
N ARG A 267 -7.87 3.35 -3.19
CA ARG A 267 -8.51 2.02 -3.11
C ARG A 267 -9.27 1.86 -1.80
N ILE A 268 -10.58 1.66 -1.88
CA ILE A 268 -11.47 1.52 -0.72
C ILE A 268 -11.04 0.33 0.15
N ASP A 269 -10.68 -0.78 -0.50
CA ASP A 269 -10.30 -2.08 0.07
C ASP A 269 -8.83 -2.15 0.51
N ALA A 270 -8.07 -1.07 0.39
CA ALA A 270 -6.66 -1.10 0.75
C ALA A 270 -6.47 -1.34 2.24
N SER A 271 -5.65 -2.33 2.58
CA SER A 271 -5.29 -2.60 3.97
C SER A 271 -4.29 -1.56 4.47
N VAL A 272 -4.22 -1.41 5.80
CA VAL A 272 -3.20 -0.60 6.47
C VAL A 272 -1.80 -1.02 6.02
N GLY A 273 -1.54 -2.32 5.84
CA GLY A 273 -0.26 -2.84 5.37
C GLY A 273 0.11 -2.33 3.96
N GLU A 274 -0.83 -2.39 3.01
CA GLU A 274 -0.61 -1.87 1.64
C GLU A 274 -0.29 -0.36 1.64
N ILE A 275 -0.98 0.40 2.50
CA ILE A 275 -0.77 1.84 2.62
C ILE A 275 0.58 2.14 3.30
N VAL A 276 0.95 1.38 4.33
CA VAL A 276 2.26 1.48 5.00
C VAL A 276 3.39 1.25 3.98
N ASP A 277 3.30 0.19 3.19
CA ASP A 277 4.29 -0.11 2.15
C ASP A 277 4.38 1.02 1.12
N ALA A 278 3.24 1.59 0.72
CA ALA A 278 3.21 2.74 -0.18
C ALA A 278 3.88 3.97 0.44
N ILE A 279 3.64 4.28 1.72
CA ILE A 279 4.28 5.42 2.39
C ILE A 279 5.79 5.23 2.49
N VAL A 280 6.25 4.02 2.84
CA VAL A 280 7.69 3.69 2.94
C VAL A 280 8.36 3.82 1.57
N ARG A 281 7.74 3.27 0.51
CA ARG A 281 8.24 3.43 -0.88
C ARG A 281 8.28 4.89 -1.30
N TYR A 282 7.25 5.66 -0.97
CA TYR A 282 7.19 7.09 -1.28
C TYR A 282 8.35 7.84 -0.65
N GLN A 283 8.65 7.60 0.63
CA GLN A 283 9.77 8.27 1.29
C GLN A 283 11.14 7.88 0.73
N ASN A 284 11.34 6.60 0.41
CA ASN A 284 12.61 6.13 -0.18
C ASN A 284 12.85 6.71 -1.58
N ILE A 285 11.78 6.96 -2.34
CA ILE A 285 11.86 7.49 -3.71
C ILE A 285 11.90 9.03 -3.72
N ALA A 286 11.12 9.68 -2.87
CA ALA A 286 10.93 11.13 -2.86
C ALA A 286 11.88 11.89 -1.91
N GLY A 287 12.84 11.19 -1.28
CA GLY A 287 13.64 11.61 -0.12
C GLY A 287 14.49 12.90 -0.20
N ALA A 288 14.26 13.80 -1.15
CA ALA A 288 14.87 15.14 -1.13
C ALA A 288 14.11 16.24 -1.90
N SER A 289 12.91 15.98 -2.45
CA SER A 289 12.30 16.97 -3.34
C SER A 289 10.78 17.01 -3.20
N ASN A 290 10.27 18.01 -2.45
CA ASN A 290 8.86 18.38 -2.43
C ASN A 290 8.46 18.91 -3.81
N LEU A 291 8.00 18.02 -4.68
CA LEU A 291 7.64 18.33 -6.07
C LEU A 291 6.19 17.96 -6.42
N LEU A 292 5.40 17.47 -5.47
CA LEU A 292 3.97 17.23 -5.69
C LEU A 292 3.25 18.55 -6.02
N ASP A 293 2.23 18.46 -6.86
CA ASP A 293 1.29 19.55 -7.02
C ASP A 293 0.53 19.78 -5.71
N HIS A 294 0.27 21.04 -5.39
CA HIS A 294 -0.32 21.44 -4.12
C HIS A 294 -1.75 20.91 -3.93
N ALA A 295 -2.51 20.66 -5.00
CA ALA A 295 -3.81 20.00 -4.88
C ALA A 295 -3.66 18.52 -4.51
N THR A 296 -2.71 17.82 -5.12
CA THR A 296 -2.41 16.41 -4.84
C THR A 296 -1.86 16.23 -3.42
N GLU A 297 -0.95 17.09 -2.99
CA GLU A 297 -0.39 17.08 -1.64
C GLU A 297 -1.51 17.25 -0.59
N ARG A 298 -2.37 18.26 -0.75
CA ARG A 298 -3.51 18.48 0.14
C ARG A 298 -4.47 17.30 0.18
N TRP A 299 -4.77 16.70 -0.98
CA TRP A 299 -5.64 15.53 -1.04
C TRP A 299 -5.02 14.35 -0.28
N LEU A 300 -3.73 14.08 -0.49
CA LEU A 300 -2.99 13.02 0.19
C LEU A 300 -2.96 13.23 1.72
N GLU A 301 -2.70 14.45 2.18
CA GLU A 301 -2.71 14.78 3.61
C GLU A 301 -4.06 14.46 4.24
N VAL A 302 -5.15 14.90 3.62
CA VAL A 302 -6.51 14.64 4.13
C VAL A 302 -6.84 13.15 4.09
N ALA A 303 -6.51 12.46 3.01
CA ALA A 303 -6.78 11.04 2.86
C ALA A 303 -6.00 10.20 3.89
N LEU A 304 -4.72 10.54 4.16
CA LEU A 304 -3.93 9.91 5.21
C LEU A 304 -4.47 10.22 6.62
N MET A 305 -4.96 11.44 6.88
CA MET A 305 -5.65 11.78 8.14
C MET A 305 -6.87 10.89 8.34
N GLN A 306 -7.70 10.73 7.31
CA GLN A 306 -8.88 9.88 7.38
C GLN A 306 -8.51 8.42 7.59
N ARG A 307 -7.47 7.91 6.90
CA ARG A 307 -7.04 6.51 7.03
C ARG A 307 -6.46 6.16 8.39
N PHE A 308 -5.60 7.00 8.97
CA PHE A 308 -4.86 6.64 10.20
C PHE A 308 -5.39 7.31 11.47
N LEU A 309 -6.00 8.48 11.36
CA LEU A 309 -6.30 9.35 12.51
C LEU A 309 -7.80 9.45 12.78
N SER A 310 -8.53 10.25 12.00
CA SER A 310 -9.93 10.59 12.26
C SER A 310 -10.64 11.09 11.01
N ASP A 311 -11.95 10.80 10.90
CA ASP A 311 -12.83 11.35 9.85
C ASP A 311 -13.51 12.65 10.27
N ASN A 312 -13.29 13.12 11.49
CA ASN A 312 -13.93 14.33 12.00
C ASN A 312 -13.43 15.57 11.24
N LEU A 313 -14.33 16.29 10.58
CA LEU A 313 -14.01 17.48 9.77
C LEU A 313 -13.40 18.62 10.57
N ASP A 314 -13.82 18.84 11.83
CA ASP A 314 -13.23 19.87 12.70
C ASP A 314 -11.80 19.52 13.08
N PHE A 315 -11.53 18.23 13.35
CA PHE A 315 -10.17 17.75 13.57
C PHE A 315 -9.31 17.95 12.32
N ILE A 316 -9.75 17.48 11.15
CA ILE A 316 -9.03 17.59 9.89
C ILE A 316 -8.73 19.06 9.56
N ARG A 317 -9.69 19.97 9.81
CA ARG A 317 -9.53 21.42 9.57
C ARG A 317 -8.35 22.01 10.33
N VAL A 318 -8.12 21.57 11.57
CA VAL A 318 -7.01 22.02 12.43
C VAL A 318 -5.74 21.27 12.06
N ALA A 319 -5.82 19.94 11.96
CA ALA A 319 -4.68 19.06 11.76
C ALA A 319 -3.91 19.34 10.47
N ARG A 320 -4.59 19.65 9.36
CA ARG A 320 -3.95 19.99 8.07
C ARG A 320 -3.00 21.19 8.12
N LYS A 321 -3.08 22.03 9.16
CA LYS A 321 -2.14 23.14 9.33
C LYS A 321 -0.80 22.70 9.89
N TYR A 322 -0.70 21.49 10.45
CA TYR A 322 0.47 21.05 11.22
C TYR A 322 1.00 19.69 10.76
N ILE A 323 0.15 18.82 10.20
CA ILE A 323 0.53 17.46 9.80
C ILE A 323 0.71 17.42 8.28
N GLY A 324 1.94 17.21 7.83
CA GLY A 324 2.26 16.89 6.43
C GLY A 324 2.53 15.40 6.21
N ILE A 325 2.66 14.98 4.95
CA ILE A 325 2.84 13.58 4.53
C ILE A 325 4.02 12.89 5.25
N CYS A 326 5.16 13.58 5.39
CA CYS A 326 6.35 13.03 6.04
C CYS A 326 6.13 12.69 7.53
N SER A 327 5.13 13.28 8.18
CA SER A 327 4.81 13.03 9.59
C SER A 327 4.30 11.60 9.82
N TYR A 328 3.68 11.00 8.81
CA TYR A 328 3.11 9.65 8.88
C TYR A 328 4.18 8.57 8.95
N TYR A 329 5.42 8.84 8.52
CA TYR A 329 6.50 7.87 8.61
C TYR A 329 6.75 7.40 10.04
N HIS A 330 6.62 8.31 11.01
CA HIS A 330 6.73 7.94 12.41
C HIS A 330 5.60 7.01 12.85
N ILE A 331 4.36 7.23 12.37
CA ILE A 331 3.23 6.37 12.72
C ILE A 331 3.43 4.98 12.13
N VAL A 332 3.71 4.88 10.83
CA VAL A 332 3.77 3.60 10.12
C VAL A 332 4.86 2.67 10.67
N ASN A 333 5.97 3.22 11.15
CA ASN A 333 7.07 2.43 11.73
C ASN A 333 6.81 1.95 13.17
N HIS A 334 5.81 2.50 13.85
CA HIS A 334 5.45 2.11 15.23
C HIS A 334 4.00 1.63 15.31
N LEU A 335 3.47 1.10 14.21
CA LEU A 335 2.10 0.59 14.10
C LEU A 335 2.07 -0.93 14.24
N ILE A 336 1.16 -1.43 15.04
CA ILE A 336 0.85 -2.85 15.23
C ILE A 336 -0.56 -3.08 14.72
N PHE A 337 -0.71 -3.97 13.74
CA PHE A 337 -1.98 -4.17 13.04
C PHE A 337 -2.09 -5.61 12.52
N PRO A 338 -3.32 -6.16 12.42
CA PRO A 338 -3.56 -7.45 11.77
C PRO A 338 -3.38 -7.38 10.24
N GLU A 339 -3.18 -8.52 9.58
CA GLU A 339 -2.85 -8.62 8.15
C GLU A 339 -3.85 -7.87 7.23
N HIS A 340 -5.14 -7.92 7.57
CA HIS A 340 -6.23 -7.30 6.81
C HIS A 340 -6.81 -6.08 7.53
N SER A 341 -5.97 -5.33 8.24
CA SER A 341 -6.42 -4.19 9.03
C SER A 341 -6.92 -3.02 8.17
N HIS A 342 -7.99 -2.37 8.62
CA HIS A 342 -8.48 -1.08 8.15
C HIS A 342 -8.67 -0.09 9.32
N GLY A 343 -8.13 -0.40 10.49
CA GLY A 343 -8.28 0.36 11.73
C GLY A 343 -7.40 1.60 11.81
N LYS A 344 -7.69 2.44 12.80
CA LYS A 344 -7.00 3.71 13.08
C LYS A 344 -6.26 3.65 14.41
N ILE A 345 -5.50 4.68 14.77
CA ILE A 345 -4.79 4.75 16.07
C ILE A 345 -5.66 5.22 17.26
N GLY A 346 -6.91 5.64 16.99
CA GLY A 346 -7.86 6.11 18.00
C GLY A 346 -7.68 7.58 18.43
N GLY A 347 -8.61 8.10 19.22
CA GLY A 347 -8.76 9.52 19.56
C GLY A 347 -7.62 10.10 20.39
N LYS A 348 -7.24 9.45 21.51
CA LYS A 348 -6.14 9.93 22.37
C LYS A 348 -4.81 9.95 21.63
N SER A 349 -4.50 8.89 20.90
CA SER A 349 -3.30 8.80 20.07
C SER A 349 -3.29 9.88 18.99
N THR A 350 -4.44 10.11 18.35
CA THR A 350 -4.62 11.15 17.33
C THR A 350 -4.41 12.56 17.92
N GLY A 351 -4.98 12.84 19.11
CA GLY A 351 -4.80 14.10 19.82
C GLY A 351 -3.35 14.32 20.25
N LEU A 352 -2.70 13.29 20.81
CA LEU A 352 -1.29 13.35 21.19
C LEU A 352 -0.38 13.58 19.99
N PHE A 353 -0.64 12.89 18.87
CA PHE A 353 0.10 13.06 17.63
C PHE A 353 -0.07 14.48 17.06
N LEU A 354 -1.28 15.03 17.06
CA LEU A 354 -1.51 16.41 16.63
C LEU A 354 -0.78 17.41 17.54
N ALA A 355 -0.88 17.24 18.87
CA ALA A 355 -0.19 18.09 19.84
C ALA A 355 1.34 18.06 19.62
N GLN A 356 1.90 16.88 19.35
CA GLN A 356 3.30 16.73 18.98
C GLN A 356 3.68 17.55 17.74
N GLN A 357 2.90 17.49 16.66
CA GLN A 357 3.20 18.25 15.44
C GLN A 357 3.06 19.76 15.65
N ILE A 358 2.08 20.20 16.44
CA ILE A 358 1.93 21.61 16.81
C ILE A 358 3.16 22.10 17.57
N LEU A 359 3.61 21.36 18.59
CA LEU A 359 4.78 21.72 19.38
C LEU A 359 6.06 21.72 18.56
N LYS A 360 6.25 20.74 17.68
CA LYS A 360 7.40 20.65 16.78
C LYS A 360 7.46 21.85 15.83
N ARG A 361 6.32 22.28 15.28
CA ARG A 361 6.24 23.47 14.42
C ARG A 361 6.50 24.74 15.22
N ALA A 362 5.86 24.89 16.38
CA ALA A 362 6.04 26.06 17.24
C ALA A 362 7.46 26.20 17.79
N GLY A 363 8.19 25.09 17.97
CA GLY A 363 9.60 25.09 18.37
C GLY A 363 10.56 25.76 17.37
N GLN A 364 10.16 25.87 16.10
CA GLN A 364 10.92 26.64 15.10
C GLN A 364 10.95 28.13 15.44
N ASP A 365 9.86 28.66 16.00
CA ASP A 365 9.73 30.06 16.37
C ASP A 365 10.07 30.32 17.85
N ILE A 366 9.79 29.35 18.73
CA ILE A 366 9.93 29.45 20.19
C ILE A 366 10.95 28.41 20.68
N PRO A 367 12.22 28.79 20.89
CA PRO A 367 13.29 27.86 21.28
C PRO A 367 13.02 27.05 22.55
N LEU A 368 12.23 27.60 23.49
CA LEU A 368 11.86 26.92 24.73
C LEU A 368 11.11 25.60 24.47
N LEU A 369 10.31 25.54 23.39
CA LEU A 369 9.50 24.37 23.07
C LEU A 369 10.32 23.22 22.45
N ASN A 370 11.55 23.48 21.98
CA ASN A 370 12.42 22.46 21.39
C ASN A 370 12.86 21.38 22.39
N ASN A 371 12.81 21.68 23.70
CA ASN A 371 13.23 20.77 24.75
C ASN A 371 12.07 19.90 25.30
N ILE A 372 10.85 20.03 24.77
CA ILE A 372 9.72 19.20 25.20
C ILE A 372 9.95 17.77 24.71
N LYS A 373 10.10 16.84 25.66
CA LYS A 373 10.26 15.42 25.36
C LYS A 373 8.89 14.77 25.18
N ILE A 374 8.81 13.91 24.17
CA ILE A 374 7.61 13.15 23.85
C ILE A 374 7.96 11.67 24.07
N PRO A 375 7.14 10.92 24.81
CA PRO A 375 7.42 9.52 25.06
C PRO A 375 7.40 8.72 23.75
N LYS A 376 8.32 7.77 23.61
CA LYS A 376 8.25 6.77 22.54
C LYS A 376 6.91 6.06 22.64
N THR A 377 6.18 5.98 21.53
CA THR A 377 4.81 5.49 21.50
C THR A 377 4.63 4.55 20.32
N TRP A 378 4.14 3.34 20.60
CA TRP A 378 3.64 2.41 19.60
C TRP A 378 2.12 2.37 19.67
N TYR A 379 1.48 2.10 18.53
CA TYR A 379 0.03 2.14 18.39
C TYR A 379 -0.48 0.78 17.92
N ILE A 380 -1.54 0.29 18.55
CA ILE A 380 -2.29 -0.87 18.07
C ILE A 380 -3.55 -0.36 17.36
N THR A 381 -3.84 -0.86 16.17
CA THR A 381 -5.01 -0.41 15.40
C THR A 381 -6.31 -0.81 16.09
N THR A 382 -7.34 0.03 15.92
CA THR A 382 -8.64 -0.12 16.61
C THR A 382 -9.39 -1.40 16.29
N ASP A 383 -9.12 -2.02 15.15
CA ASP A 383 -9.73 -3.25 14.68
C ASP A 383 -9.02 -4.52 15.19
N GLU A 384 -7.83 -4.40 15.77
CA GLU A 384 -7.12 -5.53 16.36
C GLU A 384 -7.93 -6.18 17.49
N LEU A 385 -8.67 -5.41 18.30
CA LEU A 385 -9.59 -5.95 19.30
C LEU A 385 -10.63 -6.89 18.67
N THR A 386 -11.21 -6.47 17.55
CA THR A 386 -12.22 -7.28 16.85
C THR A 386 -11.59 -8.56 16.33
N GLU A 387 -10.40 -8.47 15.73
CA GLU A 387 -9.65 -9.63 15.24
C GLU A 387 -9.24 -10.57 16.39
N PHE A 388 -8.82 -10.03 17.53
CA PHE A 388 -8.49 -10.79 18.73
C PHE A 388 -9.70 -11.61 19.22
N LEU A 389 -10.90 -11.03 19.21
CA LEU A 389 -12.11 -11.74 19.58
C LEU A 389 -12.42 -12.87 18.59
N HIS A 390 -12.32 -12.61 17.29
CA HIS A 390 -12.53 -13.62 16.24
C HIS A 390 -11.54 -14.78 16.34
N TYR A 391 -10.24 -14.46 16.47
CA TYR A 391 -9.18 -15.45 16.59
C TYR A 391 -9.39 -16.41 17.77
N ASN A 392 -10.07 -15.96 18.83
CA ASN A 392 -10.34 -16.74 20.03
C ASN A 392 -11.78 -17.27 20.14
N ASN A 393 -12.62 -17.13 19.12
CA ASN A 393 -14.04 -17.50 19.12
C ASN A 393 -14.83 -16.82 20.27
N LEU A 394 -14.55 -15.53 20.52
CA LEU A 394 -15.15 -14.72 21.59
C LEU A 394 -16.15 -13.69 21.05
N GLU A 395 -16.67 -13.85 19.84
CA GLU A 395 -17.60 -12.91 19.19
C GLU A 395 -18.89 -12.70 19.97
N ALA A 396 -19.30 -13.70 20.76
CA ALA A 396 -20.46 -13.62 21.64
C ALA A 396 -20.37 -12.45 22.64
N LEU A 397 -19.16 -11.99 22.99
CA LEU A 397 -18.96 -10.81 23.82
C LEU A 397 -19.51 -9.53 23.19
N ASN A 398 -19.70 -9.48 21.86
CA ASN A 398 -20.35 -8.35 21.21
C ASN A 398 -21.81 -8.19 21.62
N GLN A 399 -22.49 -9.27 22.04
CA GLN A 399 -23.87 -9.22 22.53
C GLN A 399 -23.94 -8.72 23.98
N HIS A 400 -22.85 -8.86 24.73
CA HIS A 400 -22.77 -8.48 26.14
C HIS A 400 -23.16 -7.01 26.40
N LYS A 401 -22.82 -6.11 25.47
CA LYS A 401 -23.13 -4.68 25.56
C LYS A 401 -24.62 -4.34 25.51
N TYR A 402 -25.49 -5.30 25.19
CA TYR A 402 -26.94 -5.14 25.13
C TYR A 402 -27.69 -5.81 26.28
N LYS A 403 -26.96 -6.45 27.22
CA LYS A 403 -27.55 -7.03 28.43
C LYS A 403 -27.90 -5.96 29.45
N ASP A 404 -28.70 -6.32 30.44
CA ASP A 404 -28.97 -5.47 31.59
C ASP A 404 -27.69 -5.18 32.40
N LEU A 405 -27.59 -3.96 32.95
CA LEU A 405 -26.41 -3.51 33.70
C LEU A 405 -26.05 -4.39 34.91
N SER A 406 -27.05 -5.04 35.52
CA SER A 406 -26.83 -6.01 36.61
C SER A 406 -26.13 -7.27 36.12
N GLU A 407 -26.56 -7.83 34.98
CA GLU A 407 -25.93 -8.99 34.35
C GLU A 407 -24.50 -8.64 33.90
N ILE A 408 -24.33 -7.47 33.27
CA ILE A 408 -23.02 -6.97 32.84
C ILE A 408 -22.03 -6.95 34.02
N ARG A 409 -22.47 -6.44 35.17
CA ARG A 409 -21.61 -6.36 36.37
C ARG A 409 -21.23 -7.73 36.92
N MET A 410 -22.14 -8.71 36.88
CA MET A 410 -21.88 -10.08 37.36
C MET A 410 -20.92 -10.83 36.43
N ASP A 411 -21.12 -10.71 35.12
CA ASP A 411 -20.32 -11.41 34.11
C ASP A 411 -18.92 -10.80 33.93
N TYR A 412 -18.73 -9.50 34.24
CA TYR A 412 -17.52 -8.76 33.90
C TYR A 412 -16.21 -9.40 34.41
N VAL A 413 -16.21 -9.91 35.65
CA VAL A 413 -15.03 -10.57 36.23
C VAL A 413 -14.67 -11.83 35.45
N ASN A 414 -15.69 -12.60 35.03
CA ASN A 414 -15.49 -13.79 34.21
C ASN A 414 -14.98 -13.42 32.82
N ILE A 415 -15.51 -12.35 32.21
CA ILE A 415 -15.03 -11.86 30.90
C ILE A 415 -13.53 -11.54 30.94
N ILE A 416 -13.06 -10.85 31.99
CA ILE A 416 -11.62 -10.57 32.15
C ILE A 416 -10.83 -11.89 32.16
N GLN A 417 -11.26 -12.88 32.95
CA GLN A 417 -10.56 -14.16 33.03
C GLN A 417 -10.61 -14.95 31.71
N THR A 418 -11.75 -14.96 31.02
CA THR A 418 -11.88 -15.58 29.70
C THR A 418 -10.93 -14.94 28.70
N MET A 419 -10.84 -13.60 28.67
CA MET A 419 -9.94 -12.88 27.78
C MET A 419 -8.46 -13.07 28.17
N LYS A 420 -8.11 -13.16 29.45
CA LYS A 420 -6.73 -13.45 29.90
C LYS A 420 -6.24 -14.85 29.51
N ASN A 421 -7.16 -15.79 29.30
CA ASN A 421 -6.83 -17.14 28.81
C ASN A 421 -6.81 -17.24 27.27
N ALA A 422 -7.16 -16.17 26.56
CA ALA A 422 -7.07 -16.09 25.11
C ALA A 422 -5.64 -15.79 24.64
N LYS A 423 -5.38 -16.03 23.35
CA LYS A 423 -4.06 -15.88 22.74
C LYS A 423 -4.07 -14.79 21.68
N PHE A 424 -2.98 -14.04 21.58
CA PHE A 424 -2.77 -13.14 20.44
C PHE A 424 -2.36 -13.94 19.20
N PRO A 425 -2.77 -13.48 17.99
CA PRO A 425 -2.24 -14.00 16.74
C PRO A 425 -0.70 -13.88 16.67
N PRO A 426 0.03 -14.84 16.07
CA PRO A 426 1.50 -14.84 16.03
C PRO A 426 2.12 -13.56 15.46
N GLY A 427 1.48 -12.94 14.45
CA GLY A 427 1.94 -11.68 13.86
C GLY A 427 1.90 -10.49 14.84
N ILE A 428 0.87 -10.43 15.68
CA ILE A 428 0.75 -9.41 16.73
C ILE A 428 1.80 -9.65 17.82
N VAL A 429 1.99 -10.90 18.25
CA VAL A 429 3.03 -11.26 19.23
C VAL A 429 4.42 -10.84 18.76
N LYS A 430 4.75 -11.11 17.48
CA LYS A 430 6.02 -10.68 16.87
C LYS A 430 6.17 -9.15 16.89
N SER A 431 5.11 -8.43 16.53
CA SER A 431 5.11 -6.96 16.51
C SER A 431 5.26 -6.35 17.91
N LEU A 432 4.59 -6.93 18.92
CA LEU A 432 4.74 -6.54 20.32
C LEU A 432 6.16 -6.81 20.84
N ALA A 433 6.77 -7.93 20.44
CA ALA A 433 8.15 -8.22 20.78
C ALA A 433 9.12 -7.20 20.15
N MET A 434 8.87 -6.77 18.91
CA MET A 434 9.64 -5.69 18.27
C MET A 434 9.46 -4.35 18.99
N ALA A 435 8.24 -4.03 19.44
CA ALA A 435 7.97 -2.83 20.23
C ALA A 435 8.76 -2.84 21.56
N LEU A 436 8.78 -3.98 22.25
CA LEU A 436 9.57 -4.14 23.47
C LEU A 436 11.08 -3.94 23.25
N ASP A 437 11.60 -4.41 22.12
CA ASP A 437 13.02 -4.20 21.78
C ASP A 437 13.33 -2.70 21.60
N ASP A 438 12.43 -1.93 20.98
CA ASP A 438 12.60 -0.47 20.81
C ASP A 438 12.43 0.31 22.14
N PHE A 439 11.54 -0.13 23.02
CA PHE A 439 11.38 0.49 24.34
C PHE A 439 12.56 0.20 25.29
N GLY A 440 13.23 -0.94 25.12
CA GLY A 440 14.26 -1.40 26.03
C GLY A 440 13.69 -1.75 27.40
N ASP A 441 14.39 -1.37 28.47
CA ASP A 441 14.05 -1.73 29.86
C ASP A 441 13.34 -0.60 30.63
N ASN A 442 12.80 0.39 29.90
CA ASN A 442 12.10 1.53 30.50
C ASN A 442 10.67 1.16 30.92
N PRO A 443 10.13 1.70 32.03
CA PRO A 443 8.74 1.48 32.42
C PRO A 443 7.76 1.88 31.31
N LEU A 444 6.69 1.11 31.16
CA LEU A 444 5.69 1.29 30.11
C LEU A 444 4.34 1.67 30.69
N ILE A 445 3.52 2.33 29.86
CA ILE A 445 2.11 2.54 30.15
C ILE A 445 1.28 2.08 28.95
N VAL A 446 0.36 1.15 29.20
CA VAL A 446 -0.61 0.69 28.20
C VAL A 446 -1.91 1.45 28.43
N ARG A 447 -2.39 2.15 27.39
CA ARG A 447 -3.57 3.01 27.48
C ARG A 447 -4.55 2.67 26.37
N SER A 448 -5.85 2.71 26.67
CA SER A 448 -6.88 2.68 25.63
C SER A 448 -6.87 3.97 24.81
N SER A 449 -7.13 3.83 23.51
CA SER A 449 -7.37 4.94 22.59
C SER A 449 -8.58 4.60 21.71
N SER A 450 -9.77 5.00 22.11
CA SER A 450 -11.01 4.69 21.38
C SER A 450 -11.29 5.72 20.28
N LEU A 451 -12.06 5.37 19.24
CA LEU A 451 -12.43 6.32 18.17
C LEU A 451 -13.34 7.46 18.64
N LEU A 452 -14.08 7.26 19.73
CA LEU A 452 -15.01 8.24 20.30
C LEU A 452 -14.35 9.11 21.38
N GLU A 453 -13.10 8.82 21.76
CA GLU A 453 -12.34 9.66 22.68
C GLU A 453 -11.95 10.98 22.00
N ASP A 454 -11.97 12.06 22.77
CA ASP A 454 -11.59 13.41 22.35
C ASP A 454 -12.40 14.01 21.18
N GLN A 455 -13.68 13.62 21.03
CA GLN A 455 -14.61 14.36 20.18
C GLN A 455 -14.93 15.73 20.80
N MET A 456 -14.88 16.80 20.00
CA MET A 456 -15.28 18.13 20.47
C MET A 456 -16.74 18.08 20.98
N GLY A 457 -16.92 18.34 22.27
CA GLY A 457 -18.23 18.36 22.93
C GLY A 457 -18.55 17.18 23.85
N SER A 458 -17.74 16.10 23.86
CA SER A 458 -17.92 14.98 24.80
C SER A 458 -16.59 14.60 25.46
N ALA A 459 -16.50 14.80 26.79
CA ALA A 459 -15.33 14.40 27.56
C ALA A 459 -15.41 12.91 27.90
N PHE A 460 -14.75 12.07 27.10
CA PHE A 460 -14.52 10.66 27.42
C PHE A 460 -13.37 10.54 28.45
N SER A 461 -13.60 10.94 29.70
CA SER A 461 -12.58 10.89 30.74
C SER A 461 -12.74 9.68 31.67
N GLY A 462 -11.72 8.83 31.71
CA GLY A 462 -11.46 7.91 32.83
C GLY A 462 -12.23 6.59 32.89
N LYS A 463 -12.91 6.16 31.81
CA LYS A 463 -13.75 4.93 31.84
C LYS A 463 -13.04 3.65 31.44
N TYR A 464 -11.97 3.77 30.65
CA TYR A 464 -11.12 2.64 30.27
C TYR A 464 -9.85 2.59 31.11
N LYS A 465 -9.25 1.40 31.20
CA LYS A 465 -8.05 1.17 32.00
C LYS A 465 -6.81 1.82 31.37
N SER A 466 -5.88 2.24 32.23
CA SER A 466 -4.50 2.57 31.88
C SER A 466 -3.60 1.83 32.86
N LEU A 467 -2.73 0.98 32.37
CA LEU A 467 -1.94 0.06 33.18
C LEU A 467 -0.46 0.40 33.06
N PHE A 468 0.21 0.50 34.20
CA PHE A 468 1.65 0.74 34.27
C PHE A 468 2.38 -0.59 34.43
N LEU A 469 3.46 -0.75 33.67
CA LEU A 469 4.33 -1.91 33.71
C LEU A 469 5.73 -1.46 34.10
N ALA A 470 6.35 -2.15 35.05
CA ALA A 470 7.74 -1.90 35.41
C ALA A 470 8.72 -2.24 34.27
N ASN A 471 8.32 -3.16 33.38
CA ASN A 471 9.10 -3.62 32.23
C ASN A 471 10.49 -4.16 32.63
N GLN A 472 10.53 -4.99 33.68
CA GLN A 472 11.75 -5.60 34.22
C GLN A 472 11.74 -7.12 34.06
N GLY A 473 12.91 -7.75 34.02
CA GLY A 473 13.06 -9.19 33.92
C GLY A 473 13.39 -9.69 32.50
N SER A 474 13.20 -10.99 32.27
CA SER A 474 13.50 -11.59 30.96
C SER A 474 12.59 -11.03 29.86
N LYS A 475 13.05 -10.99 28.61
CA LYS A 475 12.23 -10.55 27.46
C LYS A 475 10.90 -11.31 27.36
N LYS A 476 10.90 -12.61 27.67
CA LYS A 476 9.70 -13.44 27.68
C LYS A 476 8.70 -12.96 28.74
N GLN A 477 9.15 -12.75 29.97
CA GLN A 477 8.29 -12.25 31.05
C GLN A 477 7.70 -10.88 30.72
N ARG A 478 8.52 -9.96 30.21
CA ARG A 478 8.06 -8.62 29.84
C ARG A 478 7.04 -8.63 28.70
N LEU A 479 7.19 -9.56 27.76
CA LEU A 479 6.22 -9.78 26.70
C LEU A 479 4.91 -10.34 27.24
N GLU A 480 4.96 -11.31 28.15
CA GLU A 480 3.77 -11.83 28.84
C GLU A 480 3.05 -10.73 29.62
N ASP A 481 3.77 -9.95 30.42
CA ASP A 481 3.21 -8.83 31.19
C ASP A 481 2.57 -7.75 30.29
N LEU A 482 3.20 -7.45 29.14
CA LEU A 482 2.67 -6.50 28.15
C LEU A 482 1.38 -7.01 27.50
N MET A 483 1.37 -8.28 27.07
CA MET A 483 0.18 -8.91 26.50
C MET A 483 -0.98 -8.93 27.50
N ASP A 484 -0.69 -9.30 28.75
CA ASP A 484 -1.68 -9.29 29.84
C ASP A 484 -2.29 -7.91 30.07
N ALA A 485 -1.45 -6.86 30.05
CA ALA A 485 -1.92 -5.48 30.19
C ALA A 485 -2.79 -5.04 29.01
N ILE A 486 -2.43 -5.41 27.77
CA ILE A 486 -3.24 -5.11 26.58
C ILE A 486 -4.60 -5.81 26.67
N ILE A 487 -4.62 -7.10 27.01
CA ILE A 487 -5.86 -7.86 27.20
C ILE A 487 -6.75 -7.20 28.25
N GLU A 488 -6.19 -6.74 29.37
CA GLU A 488 -6.97 -6.11 30.41
C GLU A 488 -7.51 -4.72 30.00
N VAL A 489 -6.78 -3.99 29.16
CA VAL A 489 -7.29 -2.79 28.49
C VAL A 489 -8.45 -3.15 27.54
N TYR A 490 -8.34 -4.23 26.78
CA TYR A 490 -9.42 -4.74 25.91
C TYR A 490 -10.66 -5.15 26.69
N SER A 491 -10.48 -5.89 27.79
CA SER A 491 -11.58 -6.25 28.67
C SER A 491 -12.28 -5.01 29.23
N SER A 492 -11.59 -3.90 29.44
CA SER A 492 -12.22 -2.65 29.92
C SER A 492 -13.28 -2.08 28.97
N VAL A 493 -13.31 -2.50 27.70
CA VAL A 493 -14.37 -2.20 26.74
C VAL A 493 -15.71 -2.77 27.16
N PHE A 494 -15.70 -3.91 27.85
CA PHE A 494 -16.88 -4.62 28.34
C PHE A 494 -17.24 -4.27 29.80
N SER A 495 -16.61 -3.24 30.38
CA SER A 495 -16.92 -2.83 31.75
C SER A 495 -18.32 -2.22 31.85
N PRO A 496 -19.00 -2.33 33.02
CA PRO A 496 -20.28 -1.68 33.25
C PRO A 496 -20.24 -0.17 32.96
N ASP A 497 -19.14 0.50 33.33
CA ASP A 497 -18.99 1.94 33.18
C ASP A 497 -18.78 2.36 31.72
N SER A 498 -18.02 1.55 30.96
CA SER A 498 -17.80 1.73 29.52
C SER A 498 -19.05 1.47 28.69
N ILE A 499 -19.88 0.49 29.10
CA ILE A 499 -21.13 0.18 28.41
C ILE A 499 -22.20 1.22 28.75
N LYS A 500 -22.38 1.57 30.04
CA LYS A 500 -23.37 2.59 30.47
C LYS A 500 -23.17 3.96 29.80
N TYR A 501 -21.95 4.27 29.39
CA TYR A 501 -21.64 5.53 28.71
C TYR A 501 -22.06 5.56 27.24
N ARG A 502 -21.93 4.41 26.56
CA ARG A 502 -22.32 4.26 25.15
C ARG A 502 -23.83 4.17 25.06
#